data_AF-A0A9E7HHJ0-F1
#
_entry.id   AF-A0A9E7HHJ0-F1
#
_cell.length_a   1.000
_cell.length_b   1.000
_cell.length_c   1.000
_cell.angle_alpha   90.00
_cell.angle_beta   90.00
_cell.angle_gamma   90.00
#
_symmetry.space_group_name_H-M   'P 1'
#
loop_
_entity.id
_entity.type
_entity.pdbx_description
1 polymer ?
#
loop_
_entity_poly.entity_id
_entity_poly.type
_entity_poly.pdbx_seq_one_letter_code
_entity_poly.pdbx_strand_id
1 'polypeptide(L)' 'MREAFRVFDENGDGYISAAELQAVLDKLGLLEGRSIDGVRRMISAVDRDRDGRVDFFEFKNMMHTIELAAS' A
#
# COMPACT_ATOMS: atom_id res chain seq x y z
N MET A 1 5.98 1.46 11.99
CA MET A 1 5.67 0.48 10.91
C MET A 1 4.37 -0.27 11.13
N ARG A 2 4.19 -0.99 12.26
CA ARG A 2 2.93 -1.71 12.51
C ARG A 2 1.72 -0.80 12.76
N GLU A 3 1.93 0.37 13.37
CA GLU A 3 0.87 1.39 13.51
C GLU A 3 0.50 2.00 12.15
N ALA A 4 1.49 2.34 11.32
CA ALA A 4 1.25 2.80 9.96
C ALA A 4 0.46 1.75 9.16
N PHE A 5 0.87 0.48 9.21
CA PHE A 5 0.14 -0.62 8.57
C PHE A 5 -1.34 -0.65 8.97
N ARG A 6 -1.66 -0.48 10.26
CA ARG A 6 -3.05 -0.41 10.76
C ARG A 6 -3.84 0.81 10.27
N VAL A 7 -3.17 1.87 9.82
CA VAL A 7 -3.86 3.00 9.18
C VAL A 7 -4.31 2.62 7.77
N PHE A 8 -3.57 1.74 7.09
CA PHE A 8 -3.92 1.22 5.78
C PHE A 8 -4.90 0.04 5.88
N ASP A 9 -4.68 -0.91 6.77
CA ASP A 9 -5.57 -2.06 7.03
C ASP A 9 -6.80 -1.62 7.84
N GLU A 10 -7.76 -0.95 7.18
CA GLU A 10 -8.97 -0.40 7.81
C GLU A 10 -9.90 -1.49 8.34
N ASN A 11 -9.95 -2.65 7.68
CA ASN A 11 -10.85 -3.74 8.06
C ASN A 11 -10.25 -4.72 9.09
N GLY A 12 -8.92 -4.71 9.26
CA GLY A 12 -8.20 -5.51 10.26
C GLY A 12 -8.00 -6.98 9.89
N ASP A 13 -8.11 -7.35 8.61
CA ASP A 13 -7.90 -8.72 8.12
C ASP A 13 -6.43 -9.12 8.03
N GLY A 14 -5.52 -8.17 8.29
CA GLY A 14 -4.07 -8.38 8.24
C GLY A 14 -3.45 -8.16 6.87
N TYR A 15 -4.23 -7.68 5.90
CA TYR A 15 -3.81 -7.34 4.55
C TYR A 15 -4.20 -5.90 4.21
N ILE A 16 -3.48 -5.30 3.25
CA ILE A 16 -3.90 -4.04 2.64
C ILE A 16 -4.38 -4.36 1.24
N SER A 17 -5.68 -4.19 1.01
CA SER A 17 -6.26 -4.29 -0.33
C SER A 17 -5.96 -3.05 -1.17
N ALA A 18 -6.14 -3.17 -2.50
CA ALA A 18 -6.05 -2.03 -3.41
C ALA A 18 -7.02 -0.89 -3.04
N ALA A 19 -8.20 -1.20 -2.54
CA ALA A 19 -9.18 -0.20 -2.13
C ALA A 19 -8.73 0.57 -0.88
N GLU A 20 -8.21 -0.16 0.11
CA GLU A 20 -7.68 0.41 1.35
C GLU A 20 -6.45 1.29 1.10
N LEU A 21 -5.49 0.79 0.30
CA LEU A 21 -4.34 1.58 -0.09
C LEU A 21 -4.77 2.85 -0.83
N GLN A 22 -5.71 2.74 -1.78
CA GLN A 22 -6.23 3.88 -2.51
C GLN A 22 -6.86 4.93 -1.58
N ALA A 23 -7.72 4.50 -0.65
CA ALA A 23 -8.42 5.37 0.28
C ALA A 23 -7.44 6.16 1.14
N VAL A 24 -6.37 5.53 1.63
CA VAL A 24 -5.36 6.23 2.44
C VAL A 24 -4.50 7.17 1.59
N LEU A 25 -4.07 6.76 0.39
CA LEU A 25 -3.31 7.64 -0.51
C LEU A 25 -4.11 8.88 -0.89
N ASP A 26 -5.42 8.75 -1.13
CA ASP A 26 -6.32 9.86 -1.42
C ASP A 26 -6.49 10.79 -0.20
N LYS A 27 -6.67 10.23 1.01
CA LYS A 27 -6.70 11.00 2.28
C LYS A 27 -5.40 11.78 2.52
N LEU A 28 -4.26 11.27 2.07
CA LEU A 28 -2.95 11.93 2.15
C LEU A 28 -2.69 12.93 1.00
N GLY A 29 -3.59 13.01 0.02
CA GLY A 29 -3.46 13.90 -1.14
C GLY A 29 -2.41 13.45 -2.16
N LEU A 30 -1.98 12.18 -2.11
CA LEU A 30 -0.98 11.62 -3.01
C LEU A 30 -1.61 11.30 -4.37
N LEU A 31 -0.89 11.60 -5.46
CA LEU A 31 -1.41 11.46 -6.83
C LEU A 31 -1.66 9.99 -7.19
N GLU A 32 -0.91 9.08 -6.60
CA GLU A 32 -0.99 7.64 -6.76
C GLU A 32 -2.35 7.08 -6.34
N GLY A 33 -3.01 7.71 -5.35
CA GLY A 33 -4.36 7.33 -4.91
C GLY A 33 -5.47 7.71 -5.91
N ARG A 34 -5.20 8.60 -6.86
CA ARG A 34 -6.21 9.09 -7.81
C ARG A 34 -6.58 8.09 -8.90
N SER A 35 -5.81 7.01 -9.07
CA SER A 35 -6.05 5.98 -10.08
C SER A 35 -5.89 4.59 -9.48
N ILE A 36 -6.97 3.80 -9.51
CA ILE A 36 -6.94 2.42 -9.03
C ILE A 36 -5.91 1.56 -9.78
N ASP A 37 -5.67 1.84 -11.06
CA ASP A 37 -4.64 1.14 -11.84
C ASP A 37 -3.23 1.53 -11.41
N GLY A 38 -3.03 2.78 -10.96
CA GLY A 38 -1.79 3.22 -10.31
C GLY A 38 -1.54 2.45 -9.02
N VAL A 39 -2.54 2.37 -8.16
CA VAL A 39 -2.47 1.61 -6.90
C VAL A 39 -2.20 0.13 -7.15
N ARG A 40 -2.88 -0.48 -8.13
CA ARG A 40 -2.62 -1.87 -8.51
C ARG A 40 -1.19 -2.10 -8.97
N ARG A 41 -0.60 -1.17 -9.73
CA ARG A 41 0.82 -1.26 -10.10
C ARG A 41 1.75 -1.17 -8.90
N MET A 42 1.43 -0.36 -7.90
CA MET A 42 2.21 -0.29 -6.66
C MET A 42 2.16 -1.61 -5.89
N ILE A 43 0.97 -2.20 -5.76
CA ILE A 43 0.79 -3.51 -5.13
C ILE A 43 1.59 -4.58 -5.89
N SER A 44 1.40 -4.68 -7.21
CA SER A 44 2.11 -5.68 -8.03
C SER A 44 3.64 -5.57 -7.99
N ALA A 45 4.20 -4.43 -7.58
CA ALA A 45 5.64 -4.27 -7.43
C ALA A 45 6.20 -4.92 -6.15
N VAL A 46 5.35 -5.15 -5.14
CA VAL A 46 5.74 -5.66 -3.82
C VAL A 46 5.07 -6.97 -3.42
N ASP A 47 3.95 -7.30 -4.07
CA ASP A 47 3.18 -8.54 -3.95
C ASP A 47 4.00 -9.73 -4.48
N ARG A 48 4.64 -10.44 -3.56
CA ARG A 48 5.56 -11.54 -3.84
C ARG A 48 4.82 -12.87 -3.95
N ASP A 49 3.76 -13.04 -3.17
CA ASP A 49 2.98 -14.28 -3.15
C ASP A 49 1.83 -14.30 -4.17
N ARG A 50 1.54 -13.14 -4.80
CA ARG A 50 0.57 -12.91 -5.85
C ARG A 50 -0.87 -13.09 -5.40
N ASP A 51 -1.16 -12.75 -4.15
CA ASP A 51 -2.53 -12.78 -3.62
C ASP A 51 -3.36 -11.53 -3.99
N GLY A 52 -2.72 -10.52 -4.61
CA GLY A 52 -3.33 -9.28 -5.06
C GLY A 52 -3.55 -8.25 -3.94
N ARG A 53 -2.94 -8.47 -2.78
CA ARG A 53 -2.96 -7.60 -1.59
C ARG A 53 -1.52 -7.38 -1.13
N VAL A 54 -1.38 -6.71 0.02
CA VAL A 54 -0.08 -6.44 0.62
C VAL A 54 -0.12 -6.87 2.07
N ASP A 55 0.70 -7.87 2.42
CA ASP A 55 0.88 -8.28 3.81
C ASP A 55 1.82 -7.31 4.57
N PHE A 56 2.00 -7.54 5.87
CA PHE A 56 2.87 -6.69 6.68
C PHE A 56 4.33 -6.65 6.23
N PHE A 57 4.89 -7.75 5.72
CA PHE A 57 6.26 -7.82 5.23
C PHE A 57 6.41 -7.12 3.87
N GLU A 58 5.44 -7.29 2.98
CA GLU A 58 5.39 -6.63 1.69
C GLU A 58 5.23 -5.12 1.85
N PHE A 59 4.40 -4.67 2.80
CA PHE A 59 4.24 -3.26 3.15
C PHE A 59 5.57 -2.63 3.60
N LYS A 60 6.38 -3.35 4.39
CA LYS A 60 7.70 -2.86 4.79
C LYS A 60 8.61 -2.65 3.58
N ASN A 61 8.58 -3.56 2.61
CA ASN A 61 9.35 -3.42 1.38
C ASN A 61 8.86 -2.21 0.57
N MET A 62 7.53 -2.03 0.47
CA MET A 62 6.91 -0.89 -0.22
C MET A 62 7.35 0.45 0.37
N MET A 63 7.33 0.60 1.70
CA MET A 63 7.74 1.84 2.36
C MET A 63 9.22 2.17 2.14
N HIS A 64 10.10 1.16 2.13
CA HIS A 64 11.51 1.37 1.81
C HIS A 64 11.72 1.86 0.36
N THR A 65 10.91 1.37 -0.59
CA THR A 65 11.00 1.82 -1.99
C THR A 65 10.48 3.26 -2.16
N ILE A 66 9.41 3.63 -1.45
CA ILE A 66 8.84 4.99 -1.51
C ILE A 66 9.77 6.02 -0.85
N GLU A 67 10.40 5.68 0.28
CA GLU A 67 11.34 6.57 0.98
C GLU A 67 12.58 6.89 0.14
N LEU A 68 13.09 5.91 -0.64
CA LEU A 68 14.22 6.11 -1.56
C LEU A 68 13.86 6.94 -2.81
N ALA A 69 12.59 7.01 -3.20
CA ALA A 69 12.15 7.80 -4.35
C ALA A 69 11.92 9.28 -4.00
N ALA A 70 11.82 9.60 -2.70
CA ALA A 70 11.56 10.95 -2.18
C ALA A 70 12.82 11.68 -1.67
N SER A 71 13.99 11.01 -1.69
CA SER A 71 15.32 11.54 -1.30
C SER A 71 16.19 11.82 -2.51
#